data_AF-A0A7Z9ZLN4-F1
#
_entry.id   AF-A0A7Z9ZLN4-F1
#
_cell.length_a   1.000
_cell.length_b   1.000
_cell.length_c   1.000
_cell.angle_alpha   90.00
_cell.angle_beta   90.00
_cell.angle_gamma   90.00
#
_symmetry.space_group_name_H-M   'P 1'
#
loop_
_entity.id
_entity.type
_entity.pdbx_description
1 polymer ?
#
loop_
_entity_poly.entity_id
_entity_poly.type
_entity_poly.pdbx_seq_one_letter_code
_entity_poly.pdbx_strand_id
1 'polypeptide(L)'
;MEYAVHKLTFSEGRAYRYQVVDREGEVRYLAEPTGLSLPTPTRQITLFDADHRPLARLEPMATSPWLWTRTYALLLEGETESNIAIEERWTLVDRLLLRLPTYTLRIGAYTYTAHGERYGEALYELFEPRTGERERTKEADLPVEEGKPQPKKIGEILHPPVGPSYLILVEADPLRQAPLALAAFVVLIDLHLHR
;
A
#
# COMPACT_ATOMS: atom_id res chain seq x y z
N MET A 1 11.77 -9.51 6.28
CA MET A 1 11.30 -10.21 5.06
C MET A 1 11.47 -9.26 3.91
N GLU A 2 11.90 -9.78 2.78
CA GLU A 2 12.27 -9.01 1.60
C GLU A 2 11.52 -9.57 0.39
N TYR A 3 10.90 -8.68 -0.38
CA TYR A 3 10.24 -8.99 -1.65
C TYR A 3 10.63 -7.97 -2.69
N ALA A 4 10.72 -8.42 -3.94
CA ALA A 4 10.92 -7.54 -5.08
C ALA A 4 9.66 -7.52 -5.95
N VAL A 5 9.35 -6.34 -6.49
CA VAL A 5 8.24 -6.17 -7.45
C VAL A 5 8.82 -5.68 -8.76
N HIS A 6 8.64 -6.47 -9.81
CA HIS A 6 9.04 -6.13 -11.17
C HIS A 6 7.83 -5.63 -11.96
N LYS A 7 7.97 -4.43 -12.52
CA LYS A 7 6.98 -3.81 -13.40
C LYS A 7 7.18 -4.30 -14.83
N LEU A 8 6.15 -4.92 -15.41
CA LEU A 8 6.15 -5.31 -16.82
C LEU A 8 5.37 -4.28 -17.64
N THR A 9 6.04 -3.66 -18.61
CA THR A 9 5.52 -2.56 -19.43
C THR A 9 5.63 -2.89 -20.92
N PHE A 10 4.64 -2.53 -21.75
CA PHE A 10 4.70 -2.79 -23.20
C PHE A 10 5.46 -1.73 -24.00
N SER A 11 5.46 -0.46 -23.59
CA SER A 11 6.20 0.62 -24.30
C SER A 11 6.12 2.01 -23.64
N GLU A 12 5.06 2.31 -22.88
CA GLU A 12 4.76 3.70 -22.41
C GLU A 12 4.83 3.90 -20.89
N GLY A 13 5.69 3.13 -20.19
CA GLY A 13 5.92 3.32 -18.75
C GLY A 13 4.75 2.91 -17.83
N ARG A 14 3.57 2.59 -18.35
CA ARG A 14 2.48 1.97 -17.57
C ARG A 14 2.64 0.46 -17.51
N ALA A 15 2.54 -0.09 -16.30
CA ALA A 15 2.55 -1.54 -16.13
C ALA A 15 1.22 -2.13 -16.61
N TYR A 16 1.30 -3.20 -17.38
CA TYR A 16 0.14 -4.07 -17.60
C TYR A 16 0.10 -5.24 -16.60
N ARG A 17 1.25 -5.57 -16.00
CA ARG A 17 1.40 -6.63 -15.01
C ARG A 17 2.58 -6.32 -14.07
N TYR A 18 2.48 -6.80 -12.84
CA TYR A 18 3.56 -6.77 -11.87
C TYR A 18 3.86 -8.20 -11.44
N GLN A 19 5.14 -8.53 -11.32
CA GLN A 19 5.60 -9.80 -10.75
C GLN A 19 6.14 -9.54 -9.37
N VAL A 20 5.62 -10.24 -8.37
CA VAL A 20 6.11 -10.22 -7.00
C VAL A 20 6.98 -11.45 -6.82
N VAL A 21 8.27 -11.22 -6.64
CA VAL A 21 9.27 -12.26 -6.41
C VAL A 21 9.72 -12.26 -4.96
N ASP A 22 10.02 -13.43 -4.44
CA ASP A 22 10.68 -13.55 -3.14
C ASP A 22 12.18 -13.25 -3.24
N ARG A 23 12.89 -13.46 -2.12
CA ARG A 23 14.32 -13.21 -2.02
C ARG A 23 15.14 -14.14 -2.91
N GLU A 24 14.64 -15.34 -3.15
CA GLU A 24 15.25 -16.36 -4.00
C GLU A 24 15.04 -16.05 -5.50
N GLY A 25 14.19 -15.08 -5.82
CA GLY A 25 13.87 -14.65 -7.19
C GLY A 25 12.72 -15.44 -7.81
N GLU A 26 12.04 -16.29 -7.04
CA GLU A 26 10.91 -17.07 -7.50
C GLU A 26 9.63 -16.23 -7.49
N VAL A 27 8.86 -16.33 -8.58
CA VAL A 27 7.58 -15.61 -8.70
C VAL A 27 6.58 -16.21 -7.74
N ARG A 28 6.15 -15.42 -6.74
CA ARG A 28 5.11 -15.81 -5.78
C ARG A 28 3.74 -15.37 -6.23
N TYR A 29 3.63 -14.16 -6.75
CA TYR A 29 2.36 -13.56 -7.13
C TYR A 29 2.49 -12.74 -8.41
N LEU A 30 1.38 -12.68 -9.14
CA LEU A 30 1.19 -11.75 -10.25
C LEU A 30 0.12 -10.75 -9.85
N ALA A 31 0.30 -9.48 -10.20
CA ALA A 31 -0.74 -8.47 -10.01
C ALA A 31 -1.04 -7.76 -11.33
N GLU A 32 -2.32 -7.59 -11.63
CA GLU A 32 -2.79 -6.96 -12.85
C GLU A 32 -3.79 -5.84 -12.53
N PRO A 33 -3.59 -4.61 -13.07
CA PRO A 33 -4.52 -3.52 -12.88
C PRO A 33 -5.76 -3.69 -13.79
N THR A 34 -6.72 -4.48 -13.33
CA THR A 34 -7.91 -4.89 -14.09
C THR A 34 -8.99 -3.79 -14.20
N GLY A 35 -8.96 -2.78 -13.32
CA GLY A 35 -9.94 -1.69 -13.33
C GLY A 35 -9.70 -0.60 -14.38
N LEU A 36 -8.55 -0.59 -15.04
CA LEU A 36 -8.18 0.46 -16.00
C LEU A 36 -8.98 0.39 -17.31
N SER A 37 -9.51 -0.79 -17.66
CA SER A 37 -10.29 -1.03 -18.87
C SER A 37 -11.80 -0.80 -18.70
N LEU A 38 -12.25 -0.33 -17.53
CA LEU A 38 -13.65 -0.03 -17.26
C LEU A 38 -14.04 1.36 -17.80
N PRO A 39 -15.32 1.59 -18.16
CA PRO A 39 -15.82 2.89 -18.63
C PRO A 39 -15.51 4.04 -17.68
N THR A 40 -15.45 3.74 -16.39
CA THR A 40 -14.93 4.60 -15.33
C THR A 40 -13.69 3.93 -14.77
N PRO A 41 -12.46 4.31 -15.18
CA PRO A 41 -11.25 3.60 -14.78
C PRO A 41 -11.10 3.58 -13.26
N THR A 42 -11.26 2.39 -12.68
CA THR A 42 -11.08 2.13 -11.26
C THR A 42 -9.63 1.70 -11.03
N ARG A 43 -9.06 2.02 -9.87
CA ARG A 43 -7.75 1.48 -9.47
C ARG A 43 -7.89 0.06 -8.92
N GLN A 44 -8.73 -0.75 -9.55
CA GLN A 44 -8.92 -2.15 -9.18
C GLN A 44 -7.71 -2.96 -9.63
N ILE A 45 -7.22 -3.82 -8.74
CA ILE A 45 -6.08 -4.69 -8.97
C ILE A 45 -6.52 -6.11 -8.65
N THR A 46 -6.21 -7.06 -9.53
CA THR A 46 -6.39 -8.49 -9.25
C THR A 46 -5.04 -9.12 -9.05
N LEU A 47 -4.89 -9.85 -7.95
CA LEU A 47 -3.70 -10.62 -7.63
C LEU A 47 -3.95 -12.09 -7.93
N PHE A 48 -2.95 -12.74 -8.52
CA PHE A 48 -2.96 -14.12 -8.91
C PHE A 48 -1.77 -14.87 -8.31
N ASP A 49 -1.88 -16.18 -8.22
CA ASP A 49 -0.74 -17.05 -7.95
C ASP A 49 0.18 -17.16 -9.19
N ALA A 50 1.23 -17.99 -9.09
CA ALA A 50 2.16 -18.25 -10.18
C ALA A 50 1.51 -18.96 -11.39
N ASP A 51 0.42 -19.70 -11.16
CA ASP A 51 -0.35 -20.42 -12.18
C ASP A 51 -1.47 -19.55 -12.78
N HIS A 52 -1.51 -18.26 -12.46
CA HIS A 52 -2.53 -17.29 -12.90
C HIS A 52 -3.94 -17.57 -12.37
N ARG A 53 -4.07 -18.20 -11.20
CA ARG A 53 -5.35 -18.35 -10.49
C ARG A 53 -5.58 -17.16 -9.57
N PRO A 54 -6.78 -16.56 -9.55
CA PRO A 54 -7.04 -15.35 -8.78
C PRO A 54 -6.98 -15.64 -7.28
N LEU A 55 -6.13 -14.94 -6.54
CA LEU A 55 -6.01 -15.10 -5.07
C LEU A 55 -6.73 -14.00 -4.30
N ALA A 56 -6.69 -12.78 -4.83
CA ALA A 56 -7.23 -11.63 -4.15
C ALA A 56 -7.56 -10.51 -5.15
N ARG A 57 -8.37 -9.57 -4.71
CA ARG A 57 -8.73 -8.40 -5.48
C ARG A 57 -8.78 -7.17 -4.59
N LEU A 58 -8.04 -6.14 -4.99
CA LEU A 58 -8.15 -4.82 -4.41
C LEU A 58 -9.24 -4.04 -5.15
N GLU A 59 -10.30 -3.68 -4.44
CA GLU A 59 -11.41 -2.89 -4.98
C GLU A 59 -11.50 -1.53 -4.27
N PRO A 60 -11.74 -0.42 -5.00
CA PRO A 60 -12.04 0.85 -4.37
C PRO A 60 -13.43 0.80 -3.72
N MET A 61 -13.51 1.17 -2.45
CA MET A 61 -14.78 1.30 -1.75
C MET A 61 -15.46 2.61 -2.12
N ALA A 62 -16.79 2.63 -2.04
CA ALA A 62 -17.57 3.85 -2.22
C ALA A 62 -17.21 4.86 -1.12
N THR A 63 -16.43 5.88 -1.46
CA THR A 63 -16.11 6.98 -0.56
C THR A 63 -17.01 8.17 -0.83
N SER A 64 -17.41 8.88 0.23
CA SER A 64 -18.13 10.14 0.10
C SER A 64 -17.29 11.11 -0.74
N PRO A 65 -17.86 11.77 -1.78
CA PRO A 65 -17.13 12.69 -2.65
C PRO A 65 -16.54 13.91 -1.90
N TRP A 66 -17.00 14.15 -0.67
CA TRP A 66 -16.52 15.22 0.21
C TRP A 66 -15.28 14.84 1.02
N LEU A 67 -14.95 13.55 1.13
CA LEU A 67 -13.77 13.09 1.84
C LEU A 67 -12.60 13.00 0.84
N TRP A 68 -11.49 13.67 1.15
CA TRP A 68 -10.23 13.54 0.40
C TRP A 68 -9.46 12.26 0.73
N THR A 69 -10.23 11.23 1.07
CA THR A 69 -9.76 9.92 1.49
C THR A 69 -10.33 8.90 0.52
N ARG A 70 -9.50 7.96 0.07
CA ARG A 70 -9.95 6.80 -0.71
C ARG A 70 -9.63 5.54 0.04
N THR A 71 -10.62 4.70 0.24
CA THR A 71 -10.43 3.41 0.89
C THR A 71 -10.48 2.31 -0.16
N TYR A 72 -9.52 1.40 -0.09
CA TYR A 72 -9.41 0.21 -0.91
C TYR A 72 -9.54 -1.00 0.00
N ALA A 73 -10.37 -1.96 -0.38
CA ALA A 73 -10.53 -3.22 0.33
C ALA A 73 -9.85 -4.33 -0.48
N LEU A 74 -9.03 -5.17 0.18
CA LEU A 74 -8.42 -6.34 -0.43
C LEU A 74 -9.23 -7.59 -0.08
N LEU A 75 -10.10 -8.00 -0.98
CA LEU A 75 -10.93 -9.19 -0.85
C LEU A 75 -10.13 -10.42 -1.27
N LEU A 76 -9.99 -11.41 -0.38
CA LEU A 76 -9.41 -12.72 -0.75
C LEU A 76 -10.43 -13.54 -1.55
N GLU A 77 -9.95 -14.46 -2.38
CA GLU A 77 -10.83 -15.36 -3.13
C GLU A 77 -11.72 -16.17 -2.17
N GLY A 78 -13.04 -16.11 -2.38
CA GLY A 78 -14.02 -16.79 -1.53
C GLY A 78 -14.46 -16.00 -0.29
N GLU A 79 -13.87 -14.85 -0.01
CA GLU A 79 -14.29 -13.95 1.09
C GLU A 79 -15.23 -12.85 0.59
N THR A 80 -16.30 -12.59 1.35
CA THR A 80 -17.24 -11.48 1.08
C THR A 80 -16.86 -10.20 1.83
N GLU A 81 -16.17 -10.34 2.96
CA GLU A 81 -15.74 -9.23 3.80
C GLU A 81 -14.22 -9.16 3.83
N SER A 82 -13.68 -7.95 3.68
CA SER A 82 -12.24 -7.75 3.70
C SER A 82 -11.74 -7.49 5.11
N ASN A 83 -10.79 -8.30 5.58
CA ASN A 83 -9.99 -8.00 6.77
C ASN A 83 -8.82 -7.03 6.50
N ILE A 84 -8.61 -6.66 5.23
CA ILE A 84 -7.48 -5.86 4.79
C ILE A 84 -7.98 -4.60 4.08
N ALA A 85 -7.62 -3.44 4.60
CA ALA A 85 -7.99 -2.16 4.00
C ALA A 85 -6.77 -1.25 3.83
N ILE A 86 -6.71 -0.54 2.71
CA ILE A 86 -5.70 0.47 2.42
C ILE A 86 -6.43 1.80 2.27
N GLU A 87 -6.16 2.74 3.15
CA GLU A 87 -6.73 4.08 3.12
C GLU A 87 -5.68 5.06 2.60
N GLU A 88 -5.97 5.71 1.47
CA GLU A 88 -5.19 6.80 0.89
C GLU A 88 -5.73 8.12 1.45
N ARG A 89 -4.87 8.90 2.12
CA ARG A 89 -5.22 10.21 2.66
C ARG A 89 -4.35 11.30 2.05
N TRP A 90 -5.02 12.32 1.51
CA TRP A 90 -4.39 13.53 1.00
C TRP A 90 -4.55 14.68 2.00
N THR A 91 -3.45 15.33 2.39
CA THR A 91 -3.55 16.64 3.01
C THR A 91 -3.39 17.75 1.96
N LEU A 92 -3.93 18.94 2.24
CA LEU A 92 -3.77 20.11 1.36
C LEU A 92 -2.30 20.46 1.13
N VAL A 93 -1.48 20.30 2.17
CA VAL A 93 -0.05 20.56 2.12
C VAL A 93 0.65 19.57 1.21
N ASP A 94 0.27 18.30 1.24
CA ASP A 94 0.89 17.29 0.37
C ASP A 94 0.68 17.62 -1.10
N ARG A 95 -0.51 18.08 -1.46
CA ARG A 95 -0.82 18.45 -2.84
C ARG A 95 -0.07 19.71 -3.30
N LEU A 96 0.07 20.70 -2.41
CA LEU A 96 0.81 21.93 -2.70
C LEU A 96 2.31 21.71 -2.81
N LEU A 97 2.86 20.82 -1.97
CA LEU A 97 4.29 20.51 -1.94
C LEU A 97 4.67 19.33 -2.84
N LEU A 98 3.73 18.80 -3.62
CA LEU A 98 3.92 17.61 -4.45
C LEU A 98 4.49 16.42 -3.66
N ARG A 99 4.09 16.29 -2.39
CA ARG A 99 4.40 15.14 -1.56
C ARG A 99 3.50 13.96 -1.93
N LEU A 100 4.01 12.77 -1.65
CA LEU A 100 3.28 11.54 -1.80
C LEU A 100 2.19 11.43 -0.72
N PRO A 101 1.03 10.81 -1.01
CA PRO A 101 -0.04 10.66 -0.03
C PRO A 101 0.41 9.79 1.14
N THR A 102 -0.18 10.04 2.31
CA THR A 102 -0.05 9.13 3.44
C THR A 102 -1.04 7.98 3.25
N TYR A 103 -0.57 6.76 3.47
CA TYR A 103 -1.44 5.59 3.47
C TYR A 103 -1.57 4.99 4.86
N THR A 104 -2.76 4.47 5.15
CA THR A 104 -3.01 3.67 6.34
C THR A 104 -3.39 2.26 5.89
N LEU A 105 -2.56 1.27 6.25
CA LEU A 105 -2.79 -0.13 5.97
C LEU A 105 -3.38 -0.80 7.22
N ARG A 106 -4.58 -1.36 7.11
CA ARG A 106 -5.25 -2.12 8.16
C ARG A 106 -5.25 -3.58 7.77
N ILE A 107 -4.74 -4.45 8.65
CA ILE A 107 -4.70 -5.91 8.48
C ILE A 107 -5.22 -6.52 9.78
N GLY A 108 -6.48 -6.98 9.76
CA GLY A 108 -7.17 -7.45 10.95
C GLY A 108 -7.21 -6.37 12.04
N ALA A 109 -6.64 -6.68 13.20
CA ALA A 109 -6.57 -5.75 14.34
C ALA A 109 -5.35 -4.80 14.30
N TYR A 110 -4.46 -4.95 13.32
CA TYR A 110 -3.27 -4.14 13.18
C TYR A 110 -3.50 -3.02 12.17
N THR A 111 -3.08 -1.83 12.54
CA THR A 111 -3.04 -0.67 11.64
C THR A 111 -1.57 -0.32 11.44
N TYR A 112 -1.20 0.20 10.29
CA TYR A 112 0.14 0.65 9.94
C TYR A 112 0.02 1.92 9.12
N THR A 113 1.00 2.82 9.26
CA THR A 113 1.03 4.07 8.48
C THR A 113 2.23 4.07 7.58
N ALA A 114 2.02 4.39 6.30
CA ALA A 114 3.06 4.53 5.32
C ALA A 114 3.20 6.02 4.94
N HIS A 115 4.38 6.57 5.16
CA HIS A 115 4.72 7.95 4.77
C HIS A 115 5.60 7.93 3.54
N GLY A 116 5.16 8.62 2.50
CA GLY A 116 5.91 8.69 1.25
C GLY A 116 6.85 9.89 1.23
N GLU A 117 8.10 9.65 0.87
CA GLU A 117 9.10 10.69 0.68
C GLU A 117 9.60 10.67 -0.76
N ARG A 118 9.48 11.81 -1.45
CA ARG A 118 9.83 11.89 -2.88
C ARG A 118 11.34 11.97 -3.12
N TYR A 119 12.08 12.43 -2.12
CA TYR A 119 13.52 12.73 -2.22
C TYR A 119 14.36 11.90 -1.22
N GLY A 120 13.71 11.03 -0.45
CA GLY A 120 14.39 10.11 0.47
C GLY A 120 14.95 8.89 -0.28
N GLU A 121 15.83 8.15 0.39
CA GLU A 121 16.31 6.86 -0.13
C GLU A 121 15.16 5.83 -0.20
N ALA A 122 14.26 5.88 0.78
CA ALA A 122 13.01 5.14 0.78
C ALA A 122 11.90 5.95 0.11
N LEU A 123 11.20 5.31 -0.84
CA LEU A 123 10.01 5.90 -1.46
C LEU A 123 8.87 5.99 -0.45
N TYR A 124 8.72 4.96 0.38
CA TYR A 124 7.79 4.93 1.51
C TYR A 124 8.43 4.29 2.73
N GLU A 125 8.16 4.84 3.90
CA GLU A 125 8.52 4.26 5.19
C GLU A 125 7.26 3.78 5.91
N LEU A 126 7.32 2.57 6.49
CA LEU A 126 6.23 1.92 7.19
C LEU A 126 6.44 2.05 8.71
N PHE A 127 5.38 2.46 9.41
CA PHE A 127 5.38 2.70 10.84
C PHE A 127 4.26 1.94 11.53
N GLU A 128 4.57 1.43 12.72
CA GLU A 128 3.54 0.94 13.64
C GLU A 128 2.86 2.14 14.33
N PRO A 129 1.52 2.16 14.44
CA PRO A 129 0.79 3.22 15.10
C PRO A 129 1.20 3.27 16.57
N ARG A 130 1.24 4.49 17.12
CA ARG A 130 1.49 4.68 18.54
C ARG A 130 0.45 3.90 19.33
N THR A 131 0.90 3.15 20.33
CA THR A 131 0.07 2.30 21.21
C THR A 131 -1.04 3.07 21.97
N GLY A 132 -1.20 4.39 21.78
CA GLY A 132 -2.26 5.24 22.33
C GLY A 132 -3.31 5.76 21.32
N GLU A 133 -3.26 5.37 20.03
CA GLU A 133 -4.35 5.67 19.07
C GLU A 133 -5.45 4.58 19.05
N ARG A 134 -5.25 3.49 19.78
CA ARG A 134 -6.26 2.42 19.94
C ARG A 134 -7.56 2.89 20.62
N GLU A 135 -7.58 4.05 21.28
CA GLU A 135 -8.74 4.53 22.06
C GLU A 135 -9.20 5.96 21.72
N ARG A 136 -8.55 6.68 20.80
CA ARG A 136 -8.79 8.13 20.58
C ARG A 136 -9.96 8.52 19.67
N THR A 137 -10.93 7.64 19.44
CA THR A 137 -12.19 8.05 18.77
C THR A 137 -13.19 8.68 19.75
N LYS A 138 -12.94 8.67 21.07
CA LYS A 138 -13.73 9.42 22.05
C LYS A 138 -12.86 9.82 23.24
N GLU A 139 -12.24 10.99 23.21
CA GLU A 139 -12.14 11.92 24.36
C GLU A 139 -11.16 13.08 24.07
N ALA A 140 -11.76 14.27 24.13
CA ALA A 140 -11.31 15.61 24.50
C ALA A 140 -9.83 16.04 24.53
N ASP A 141 -9.64 17.26 24.04
CA ASP A 141 -8.70 18.31 24.45
C ASP A 141 -7.91 18.06 25.75
N LEU A 142 -6.58 18.09 25.65
CA LEU A 142 -5.64 18.71 26.61
C LEU A 142 -4.25 18.87 25.92
N PRO A 143 -3.51 19.97 26.16
CA PRO A 143 -2.16 20.14 25.63
C PRO A 143 -1.15 19.48 26.59
N VAL A 144 -0.26 18.62 26.07
CA VAL A 144 0.88 18.10 26.84
C VAL A 144 2.14 18.16 26.00
N GLU A 145 3.14 18.84 26.58
CA GLU A 145 4.51 19.02 26.14
C GLU A 145 5.34 17.71 26.07
N GLU A 146 6.36 17.80 25.21
CA GLU A 146 7.69 17.16 25.21
C GLU A 146 7.86 15.68 25.63
N GLY A 147 8.38 14.89 24.68
CA GLY A 147 8.77 13.49 24.87
C GLY A 147 7.91 12.45 24.15
N LYS A 148 7.25 12.80 23.03
CA LYS A 148 6.43 11.84 22.28
C LYS A 148 7.31 10.67 21.77
N PRO A 149 7.00 9.40 22.10
CA PRO A 149 7.72 8.27 21.53
C PRO A 149 7.61 8.35 20.01
N GLN A 150 8.76 8.33 19.33
CA GLN A 150 8.79 8.34 17.87
C GLN A 150 8.12 7.04 17.38
N PRO A 151 7.26 7.12 16.35
CA PRO A 151 6.67 5.91 15.78
C PRO A 151 7.80 4.97 15.35
N LYS A 152 7.67 3.68 15.70
CA LYS A 152 8.70 2.69 15.38
C LYS A 152 8.63 2.39 13.88
N LYS A 153 9.71 2.67 13.15
CA LYS A 153 9.88 2.22 11.76
C LYS A 153 9.94 0.69 11.76
N ILE A 154 9.12 0.07 10.94
CA ILE A 154 8.96 -1.40 10.84
C ILE A 154 9.20 -1.93 9.44
N GLY A 155 9.44 -1.04 8.49
CA GLY A 155 9.72 -1.39 7.11
C GLY A 155 9.84 -0.17 6.21
N GLU A 156 10.13 -0.45 4.95
CA GLU A 156 10.29 0.55 3.90
C GLU A 156 10.06 -0.07 2.52
N ILE A 157 9.71 0.78 1.58
CA ILE A 157 9.59 0.47 0.16
C ILE A 157 10.61 1.34 -0.55
N LEU A 158 11.56 0.68 -1.22
CA LEU A 158 12.62 1.32 -1.98
C LEU A 158 12.29 1.30 -3.47
N HIS A 159 12.80 2.29 -4.20
CA HIS A 159 12.79 2.32 -5.66
C HIS A 159 14.25 2.28 -6.16
N PRO A 160 14.86 1.10 -6.26
CA PRO A 160 16.28 1.00 -6.54
C PRO A 160 16.59 1.49 -7.96
N PRO A 161 17.77 2.09 -8.18
CA PRO A 161 18.15 2.65 -9.49
C PRO A 161 18.37 1.57 -10.57
N VAL A 162 18.65 0.34 -10.17
CA VAL A 162 18.86 -0.82 -11.04
C VAL A 162 18.23 -2.06 -10.40
N GLY A 163 17.61 -2.93 -11.20
CA GLY A 163 17.05 -4.20 -10.74
C GLY A 163 15.52 -4.18 -10.64
N PRO A 164 14.91 -4.65 -9.54
CA PRO A 164 13.46 -4.65 -9.40
C PRO A 164 12.90 -3.22 -9.40
N SER A 165 11.65 -3.07 -9.82
CA SER A 165 11.02 -1.74 -9.83
C SER A 165 10.73 -1.24 -8.42
N TYR A 166 10.46 -2.16 -7.48
CA TYR A 166 10.33 -1.85 -6.07
C TYR A 166 10.93 -2.96 -5.22
N LEU A 167 11.46 -2.60 -4.06
CA LEU A 167 11.94 -3.54 -3.07
C LEU A 167 11.26 -3.24 -1.73
N ILE A 168 10.66 -4.26 -1.14
CA ILE A 168 9.85 -4.16 0.07
C ILE A 168 10.63 -4.82 1.21
N LEU A 169 11.00 -4.04 2.22
CA LEU A 169 11.67 -4.51 3.43
C LEU A 169 10.73 -4.37 4.61
N VAL A 170 10.38 -5.48 5.27
CA VAL A 170 9.45 -5.45 6.41
C VAL A 170 9.88 -6.37 7.54
N GLU A 171 9.84 -5.84 8.76
CA GLU A 171 10.22 -6.52 10.00
C GLU A 171 9.01 -7.03 10.79
N ALA A 172 7.88 -6.31 10.77
CA ALA A 172 6.71 -6.65 11.58
C ALA A 172 6.05 -7.98 11.15
N ASP A 173 5.80 -8.88 12.12
CA ASP A 173 5.23 -10.21 11.86
C ASP A 173 3.90 -10.19 11.08
N PRO A 174 2.89 -9.37 11.43
CA PRO A 174 1.61 -9.41 10.72
C PRO A 174 1.75 -8.96 9.26
N LEU A 175 2.65 -8.03 8.97
CA LEU A 175 2.94 -7.62 7.59
C LEU A 175 3.70 -8.70 6.81
N ARG A 176 4.64 -9.40 7.46
CA ARG A 176 5.34 -10.54 6.86
C ARG A 176 4.38 -11.68 6.48
N GLN A 177 3.30 -11.85 7.24
CA GLN A 177 2.28 -12.85 6.97
C GLN A 177 1.24 -12.40 5.91
N ALA A 178 1.26 -11.12 5.49
CA ALA A 178 0.31 -10.55 4.53
C ALA A 178 1.00 -10.04 3.25
N PRO A 179 1.75 -10.87 2.51
CA PRO A 179 2.47 -10.42 1.31
C PRO A 179 1.56 -9.93 0.19
N LEU A 180 0.35 -10.48 0.07
CA LEU A 180 -0.66 -10.00 -0.88
C LEU A 180 -1.06 -8.55 -0.59
N ALA A 181 -1.16 -8.16 0.67
CA ALA A 181 -1.47 -6.78 1.07
C ALA A 181 -0.34 -5.83 0.70
N LEU A 182 0.91 -6.21 0.97
CA LEU A 182 2.09 -5.43 0.61
C LEU A 182 2.25 -5.29 -0.91
N ALA A 183 2.03 -6.37 -1.66
CA ALA A 183 2.03 -6.35 -3.11
C ALA A 183 0.96 -5.41 -3.67
N ALA A 184 -0.29 -5.55 -3.22
CA ALA A 184 -1.39 -4.68 -3.62
C ALA A 184 -1.09 -3.21 -3.30
N PHE A 185 -0.49 -2.94 -2.14
CA PHE A 185 -0.09 -1.61 -1.71
C PHE A 185 0.96 -0.97 -2.63
N VAL A 186 2.02 -1.69 -2.97
CA VAL A 186 3.06 -1.19 -3.88
C VAL A 186 2.51 -0.94 -5.28
N VAL A 187 1.68 -1.85 -5.80
CA VAL A 187 1.03 -1.66 -7.10
C VAL A 187 0.13 -0.41 -7.08
N LEU A 188 -0.61 -0.19 -5.99
CA LEU A 188 -1.43 1.00 -5.83
C LEU A 188 -0.58 2.30 -5.83
N ILE A 189 0.59 2.29 -5.19
CA ILE A 189 1.55 3.40 -5.23
C ILE A 189 2.04 3.65 -6.67
N ASP A 190 2.47 2.63 -7.41
CA ASP A 190 2.96 2.81 -8.80
C ASP A 190 1.87 3.39 -9.71
N LEU A 191 0.64 2.87 -9.60
CA LEU A 191 -0.53 3.40 -10.32
C LEU A 191 -0.87 4.84 -9.93
N HIS A 192 -0.48 5.28 -8.73
CA HIS A 192 -0.61 6.67 -8.32
C HIS A 192 0.43 7.56 -9.03
N LEU A 193 1.69 7.11 -9.08
CA LEU A 193 2.81 7.88 -9.63
C LEU A 193 2.72 8.11 -11.16
N HIS A 194 2.04 7.22 -11.90
CA HIS A 194 1.98 7.26 -13.38
C HIS A 194 0.62 7.75 -13.94
N ARG A 195 -0.08 8.58 -13.15
CA ARG A 195 -1.33 9.25 -13.55
C ARG A 195 -1.09 10.67 -14.02
#